data_AF-A0A7Y8LR24-F1
#
_entry.id   AF-A0A7Y8LR24-F1
#
_cell.length_a   1.000
_cell.length_b   1.000
_cell.length_c   1.000
_cell.angle_alpha   90.00
_cell.angle_beta   90.00
_cell.angle_gamma   90.00
#
_symmetry.space_group_name_H-M   'P 1'
#
loop_
_entity.id
_entity.type
_entity.pdbx_description
1 polymer ?
#
loop_
_entity_poly.entity_id
_entity_poly.type
_entity_poly.pdbx_seq_one_letter_code
_entity_poly.pdbx_strand_id
1 'polypeptide(L)'
;MKKTHLLLMGFVLLSFLLSGCYYFSAKREMKDAEKLILELKAAGGEKLAPYEYCSAGSNFGISQVEFYNNDFKGAQKFAEQSKSAAESGLTQVKKK
;
A
#
# COMPACT_ATOMS: atom_id res chain seq x y z
N MET A 1 6.39 22.33 37.81
CA MET A 1 5.26 21.57 37.22
C MET A 1 4.76 22.08 35.86
N LYS A 2 4.83 23.37 35.49
CA LYS A 2 4.34 23.84 34.17
C LYS A 2 5.15 23.31 32.96
N LYS A 3 6.46 23.12 33.09
CA LYS A 3 7.34 22.66 31.99
C LYS A 3 7.14 21.18 31.60
N THR A 4 6.78 20.32 32.55
CA THR A 4 6.59 18.88 32.31
C THR A 4 5.30 18.57 31.55
N HIS A 5 4.23 19.35 31.75
CA HIS A 5 2.98 19.21 30.99
C HIS A 5 3.13 19.58 29.51
N LEU A 6 3.91 20.63 29.21
CA LEU A 6 4.22 21.02 27.83
C LEU A 6 4.99 19.92 27.08
N LEU A 7 5.93 19.26 27.76
CA LEU A 7 6.70 18.14 27.20
C LEU A 7 5.82 16.92 26.91
N LEU A 8 4.94 16.57 27.84
CA LEU A 8 3.97 15.48 27.66
C LEU A 8 3.00 15.75 26.50
N MET A 9 2.52 16.99 26.38
CA MET A 9 1.60 17.40 25.32
C MET A 9 2.29 17.39 23.94
N GLY A 10 3.56 17.78 23.87
CA GLY A 10 4.37 17.66 22.66
C GLY A 10 4.58 16.19 22.23
N PHE A 11 4.80 15.29 23.18
CA PHE A 11 4.99 13.86 22.89
C PHE A 11 3.71 13.21 22.34
N VAL A 12 2.56 13.53 22.93
CA VAL A 12 1.25 13.05 22.48
C VAL A 12 0.96 13.53 21.06
N LEU A 13 1.16 14.82 20.78
CA LEU A 13 0.98 15.37 19.44
C LEU A 13 1.91 14.71 18.41
N LEU A 14 3.16 14.44 18.77
CA LEU A 14 4.11 13.75 17.90
C LEU A 14 3.69 12.31 17.58
N SER A 15 3.15 11.57 18.57
CA SER A 15 2.60 10.22 18.34
C SER A 15 1.40 10.23 17.39
N PHE A 16 0.52 11.23 17.48
CA PHE A 16 -0.61 11.40 16.55
C PHE A 16 -0.16 11.77 15.13
N LEU A 17 0.87 12.61 15.00
CA LEU A 17 1.43 12.98 13.70
C LEU A 17 2.11 11.77 13.01
N LEU A 18 2.86 10.96 13.75
CA LEU A 18 3.56 9.80 13.20
C LEU A 18 2.60 8.67 12.80
N SER A 19 1.55 8.43 13.57
CA SER A 19 0.53 7.39 13.26
C SER A 19 -0.42 7.82 12.13
N GLY A 20 -0.80 9.11 12.07
CA GLY A 20 -1.64 9.65 10.99
C GLY A 20 -0.98 9.64 9.61
N CYS A 21 0.35 9.84 9.53
CA CYS A 21 1.07 9.84 8.25
C CYS A 21 0.99 8.48 7.53
N TYR A 22 1.11 7.37 8.27
CA TYR A 22 1.04 6.04 7.67
C TYR A 22 -0.35 5.70 7.15
N TYR A 23 -1.42 6.12 7.82
CA TYR A 23 -2.80 5.91 7.33
C TYR A 23 -3.00 6.49 5.93
N PHE A 24 -2.68 7.78 5.75
CA PHE A 24 -2.87 8.45 4.46
C PHE A 24 -1.92 7.92 3.39
N SER A 25 -0.67 7.62 3.76
CA SER A 25 0.30 7.01 2.84
C SER A 25 -0.18 5.64 2.36
N ALA A 26 -0.58 4.76 3.27
CA ALA A 26 -1.11 3.44 2.94
C ALA A 26 -2.34 3.53 2.04
N LYS A 27 -3.30 4.40 2.37
CA LYS A 27 -4.52 4.58 1.57
C LYS A 27 -4.22 5.04 0.14
N ARG A 28 -3.23 5.93 -0.03
CA ARG A 28 -2.77 6.36 -1.35
C ARG A 28 -2.13 5.19 -2.12
N GLU A 29 -1.15 4.52 -1.53
CA GLU A 29 -0.45 3.40 -2.18
C GLU A 29 -1.41 2.26 -2.54
N MET A 30 -2.39 1.96 -1.68
CA MET A 30 -3.43 0.97 -1.95
C MET A 30 -4.28 1.34 -3.17
N LYS A 31 -4.70 2.61 -3.28
CA LYS A 31 -5.48 3.09 -4.43
C LYS A 31 -4.66 3.00 -5.74
N ASP A 32 -3.38 3.33 -5.68
CA ASP A 32 -2.49 3.23 -6.84
C ASP A 32 -2.27 1.77 -7.26
N ALA A 33 -2.06 0.87 -6.28
CA ALA A 33 -1.95 -0.57 -6.52
C ALA A 33 -3.23 -1.14 -7.16
N GLU A 34 -4.41 -0.82 -6.61
CA GLU A 34 -5.71 -1.24 -7.16
C GLU A 34 -5.87 -0.79 -8.62
N LYS A 35 -5.59 0.49 -8.90
CA LYS A 35 -5.64 1.05 -10.25
C LYS A 35 -4.75 0.25 -11.21
N LEU A 36 -3.50 -0.03 -10.83
CA LEU A 36 -2.55 -0.75 -11.69
C LEU A 36 -2.92 -2.23 -11.87
N ILE A 37 -3.51 -2.88 -10.87
CA ILE A 37 -4.06 -4.24 -11.02
C ILE A 37 -5.20 -4.24 -12.04
N LEU A 38 -6.10 -3.26 -11.98
CA LEU A 38 -7.21 -3.14 -12.94
C LEU A 38 -6.70 -2.87 -14.36
N GLU A 39 -5.69 -2.01 -14.51
CA GLU A 39 -5.01 -1.78 -15.80
C GLU A 39 -4.34 -3.05 -16.32
N LEU A 40 -3.61 -3.78 -15.46
CA LEU A 40 -2.98 -5.06 -15.82
C LEU A 40 -4.03 -6.09 -16.25
N LYS A 41 -5.16 -6.17 -15.54
CA LYS A 41 -6.28 -7.03 -15.91
C LYS A 41 -6.84 -6.67 -17.29
N ALA A 42 -7.10 -5.39 -17.53
CA ALA A 42 -7.63 -4.89 -18.80
C ALA A 42 -6.66 -5.17 -19.96
N ALA A 43 -5.35 -5.15 -19.71
CA ALA A 43 -4.32 -5.52 -20.67
C ALA A 43 -4.18 -7.05 -20.88
N GLY A 44 -4.99 -7.87 -20.21
CA GLY A 44 -4.92 -9.34 -20.32
C GLY A 44 -3.83 -9.98 -19.47
N GLY A 45 -3.37 -9.31 -18.41
CA GLY A 45 -2.32 -9.78 -17.51
C GLY A 45 -2.58 -11.17 -16.93
N GLU A 46 -3.85 -11.55 -16.72
CA GLU A 46 -4.26 -12.91 -16.32
C GLU A 46 -3.68 -14.02 -17.21
N LYS A 47 -3.47 -13.73 -18.51
CA LYS A 47 -2.95 -14.70 -19.50
C LYS A 47 -1.52 -14.38 -19.91
N LEU A 48 -1.21 -13.10 -20.08
CA LEU A 48 0.05 -12.64 -20.65
C LEU A 48 1.16 -12.47 -19.58
N ALA A 49 0.81 -12.18 -18.33
CA ALA A 49 1.71 -12.01 -17.20
C ALA A 49 1.10 -12.61 -15.90
N PRO A 50 0.76 -13.92 -15.90
CA PRO A 50 -0.07 -14.53 -14.85
C PRO A 50 0.59 -14.51 -13.47
N TYR A 51 1.92 -14.65 -13.42
CA TYR A 51 2.65 -14.64 -12.16
C TYR A 51 2.59 -13.26 -11.50
N GLU A 52 2.88 -12.21 -12.26
CA GLU A 52 2.85 -10.82 -11.83
C GLU A 52 1.44 -10.40 -11.43
N TYR A 53 0.42 -10.80 -12.21
CA TYR A 53 -0.98 -10.54 -11.88
C TYR A 53 -1.40 -11.19 -10.56
N CYS A 54 -1.10 -12.48 -10.36
CA CYS A 54 -1.40 -13.19 -9.12
C CYS A 54 -0.63 -12.60 -7.93
N SER A 55 0.65 -12.26 -8.13
CA SER A 55 1.48 -11.64 -7.09
C SER A 55 0.93 -10.26 -6.68
N ALA A 56 0.53 -9.44 -7.64
CA ALA A 56 -0.07 -8.13 -7.38
C ALA A 56 -1.36 -8.28 -6.56
N GLY A 57 -2.27 -9.18 -6.96
CA GLY A 57 -3.51 -9.46 -6.25
C GLY A 57 -3.30 -10.00 -4.84
N SER A 58 -2.38 -10.95 -4.65
CA SER A 58 -2.05 -11.53 -3.34
C SER A 58 -1.54 -10.47 -2.36
N ASN A 59 -0.55 -9.67 -2.79
CA ASN A 59 -0.01 -8.59 -1.96
C ASN A 59 -1.08 -7.52 -1.65
N PHE A 60 -1.96 -7.19 -2.60
CA PHE A 60 -3.06 -6.27 -2.35
C PHE A 60 -4.08 -6.82 -1.34
N GLY A 61 -4.35 -8.12 -1.39
CA GLY A 61 -5.17 -8.81 -0.39
C GLY A 61 -4.58 -8.69 1.02
N ILE A 62 -3.27 -8.94 1.17
CA ILE A 62 -2.57 -8.77 2.46
C ILE A 62 -2.64 -7.31 2.91
N SER A 63 -2.40 -6.36 2.01
CA SER A 63 -2.48 -4.93 2.30
C SER A 63 -3.84 -4.53 2.88
N GLN A 64 -4.94 -5.05 2.33
CA GLN A 64 -6.29 -4.81 2.85
C GLN A 64 -6.49 -5.38 4.26
N VAL A 65 -5.97 -6.59 4.53
CA VAL A 65 -6.03 -7.21 5.85
C VAL A 65 -5.26 -6.37 6.88
N GLU A 66 -4.04 -5.95 6.56
CA GLU A 66 -3.23 -5.11 7.46
C GLU A 66 -3.90 -3.75 7.72
N PHE A 67 -4.50 -3.15 6.68
CA PHE A 67 -5.21 -1.88 6.82
C PHE A 67 -6.43 -2.02 7.74
N TYR A 68 -7.18 -3.12 7.61
CA TYR A 68 -8.32 -3.43 8.49
C TYR A 68 -7.87 -3.62 9.94
N ASN A 69 -6.70 -4.21 10.17
CA ASN A 69 -6.10 -4.40 11.49
C ASN A 69 -5.45 -3.12 12.06
N ASN A 70 -5.57 -1.98 11.38
CA ASN A 70 -4.90 -0.72 11.70
C ASN A 70 -3.36 -0.77 11.65
N ASP A 71 -2.77 -1.82 11.06
CA ASP A 71 -1.34 -1.81 10.72
C ASP A 71 -1.13 -1.08 9.39
N PHE A 72 -1.19 0.25 9.44
CA PHE A 72 -1.03 1.08 8.24
C PHE A 72 0.36 0.99 7.63
N LYS A 73 1.39 0.67 8.43
CA LYS A 73 2.75 0.49 7.92
C LYS A 73 2.86 -0.82 7.15
N GLY A 74 2.31 -1.90 7.68
CA GLY A 74 2.17 -3.18 6.99
C GLY A 74 1.35 -3.03 5.71
N ALA A 75 0.20 -2.38 5.80
CA ALA A 75 -0.66 -2.10 4.66
C ALA A 75 0.08 -1.36 3.53
N GLN A 76 0.80 -0.29 3.88
CA GLN A 76 1.61 0.45 2.92
C GLN A 76 2.65 -0.44 2.23
N LYS A 77 3.41 -1.21 3.01
CA LYS A 77 4.48 -2.08 2.48
C LYS A 77 3.94 -3.07 1.45
N PHE A 78 2.82 -3.74 1.76
CA PHE A 78 2.23 -4.71 0.83
C PHE A 78 1.56 -4.03 -0.37
N ALA A 79 1.02 -2.82 -0.21
CA ALA A 79 0.52 -2.03 -1.34
C ALA A 79 1.65 -1.65 -2.32
N GLU A 80 2.81 -1.24 -1.81
CA GLU A 80 4.00 -0.94 -2.63
C GLU A 80 4.51 -2.19 -3.38
N GLN A 81 4.50 -3.36 -2.74
CA GLN A 81 4.85 -4.63 -3.39
C GLN A 81 3.84 -5.02 -4.47
N SER A 82 2.56 -4.84 -4.19
CA SER A 82 1.48 -5.08 -5.15
C SER A 82 1.62 -4.17 -6.38
N LYS A 83 1.85 -2.88 -6.16
CA LYS A 83 2.13 -1.90 -7.21
C LYS A 83 3.30 -2.32 -8.08
N SER A 84 4.43 -2.66 -7.46
CA SER A 84 5.64 -3.07 -8.18
C SER A 84 5.39 -4.31 -9.05
N ALA A 85 4.65 -5.29 -8.54
CA ALA A 85 4.27 -6.48 -9.30
C ALA A 85 3.37 -6.12 -10.49
N ALA A 86 2.37 -5.25 -10.30
CA ALA A 86 1.48 -4.82 -11.36
C ALA A 86 2.21 -4.04 -12.48
N GLU A 87 3.13 -3.14 -12.12
CA GLU A 87 3.97 -2.40 -13.07
C GLU A 87 4.90 -3.33 -13.88
N SER A 88 5.49 -4.32 -13.20
CA SER A 88 6.29 -5.35 -13.84
C SER A 88 5.45 -6.16 -14.83
N GLY A 89 4.25 -6.57 -14.42
CA GLY A 89 3.29 -7.29 -15.26
C GLY A 89 2.91 -6.48 -16.50
N LEU A 90 2.57 -5.20 -16.33
CA LEU A 90 2.24 -4.29 -17.44
C LEU A 90 3.41 -4.16 -18.43
N THR A 91 4.64 -4.12 -17.93
CA THR A 91 5.84 -4.10 -18.76
C THR A 91 6.03 -5.40 -19.52
N GLN A 92 5.73 -6.55 -18.90
CA GLN A 92 5.82 -7.85 -19.54
C GLN A 92 4.74 -8.05 -20.61
N VAL A 93 3.50 -7.61 -20.35
CA VAL A 93 2.41 -7.64 -21.32
C VAL A 93 2.78 -6.86 -22.58
N LYS A 94 3.38 -5.68 -22.45
CA LYS A 94 3.81 -4.85 -23.60
C LYS A 94 4.91 -5.48 -24.46
N LYS A 95 5.64 -6.47 -23.94
CA LYS A 95 6.74 -7.15 -24.65
C LYS A 95 6.27 -8.39 -25.42
N LYS A 96 5.04 -8.83 -25.20
CA LYS A 96 4.43 -9.99 -25.86
C LYS A 96 3.47 -9.53 -26.94
#